data_AF-A0A8K0PCM8-F1
#
_entry.id   AF-A0A8K0PCM8-F1
#
_cell.length_a   1.000
_cell.length_b   1.000
_cell.length_c   1.000
_cell.angle_alpha   90.00
_cell.angle_beta   90.00
_cell.angle_gamma   90.00
#
_symmetry.space_group_name_H-M   'P 1'
#
loop_
_entity.id
_entity.type
_entity.pdbx_description
1 polymer ?
#
loop_
_entity_poly.entity_id
_entity_poly.type
_entity_poly.pdbx_seq_one_letter_code
_entity_poly.pdbx_strand_id
1 'polypeptide(L)'
;MYFPIGWPKVLRVPQLGLCSIRQVVCNRDKLLLAILTDDSLSIWYCKPCVPIVSYRRSQESVDDVGMNELVEWRPDSSMLVV
;
A
#
# COMPACT_ATOMS: atom_id res chain seq x y z
N MET A 1 2.66 -29.29 -4.86
CA MET A 1 1.64 -28.46 -4.18
C MET A 1 2.37 -27.52 -3.24
N TYR A 2 2.28 -26.20 -3.43
CA TYR A 2 2.95 -25.24 -2.54
C TYR A 2 2.00 -24.90 -1.40
N PHE A 3 2.42 -25.22 -0.17
CA PHE A 3 1.72 -24.78 1.03
C PHE A 3 2.44 -23.56 1.59
N PRO A 4 1.73 -22.50 1.99
CA PRO A 4 2.34 -21.43 2.75
C PRO A 4 2.86 -22.00 4.08
N ILE A 5 4.17 -21.96 4.27
CA ILE A 5 4.81 -22.37 5.52
C ILE A 5 4.90 -21.12 6.41
N GLY A 6 4.17 -21.11 7.52
CA GLY A 6 4.18 -20.04 8.52
C GLY A 6 2.80 -19.43 8.80
N TRP A 7 2.73 -18.61 9.86
CA TRP A 7 1.51 -17.89 10.21
C TRP A 7 1.23 -16.75 9.22
N PRO A 8 -0.03 -16.56 8.77
CA PRO A 8 -0.40 -15.42 7.97
C PRO A 8 -0.09 -14.14 8.74
N LYS A 9 0.61 -13.20 8.08
CA LYS A 9 0.87 -11.89 8.66
C LYS A 9 -0.36 -11.02 8.47
N VAL A 10 -0.92 -10.55 9.58
CA VAL A 10 -2.04 -9.61 9.57
C VAL A 10 -1.50 -8.19 9.53
N LEU A 11 -1.86 -7.46 8.48
CA LEU A 11 -1.52 -6.05 8.34
C LEU A 11 -2.72 -5.22 8.78
N ARG A 12 -2.52 -4.38 9.80
CA ARG A 12 -3.55 -3.43 10.23
C ARG A 12 -3.43 -2.17 9.40
N VAL A 13 -4.52 -1.80 8.71
CA VAL A 13 -4.61 -0.57 7.92
C VAL A 13 -5.48 0.42 8.68
N PRO A 14 -4.94 1.18 9.64
CA PRO A 14 -5.75 2.03 10.53
C PRO A 14 -6.48 3.16 9.77
N GLN A 15 -5.98 3.54 8.60
CA GLN A 15 -6.55 4.61 7.77
C GLN A 15 -7.69 4.12 6.87
N LEU A 16 -8.06 2.84 6.96
CA LEU A 16 -9.04 2.28 6.04
C LEU A 16 -10.41 2.93 6.20
N GLY A 17 -10.86 3.25 7.42
CA GLY A 17 -12.09 4.03 7.64
C GLY A 17 -13.28 3.55 6.78
N LEU A 18 -13.79 4.44 5.93
CA LEU A 18 -14.83 4.16 4.92
C LEU A 18 -14.27 3.80 3.53
N CYS A 19 -12.96 3.84 3.36
CA CYS A 19 -12.27 3.58 2.11
C CYS A 19 -12.02 2.08 1.90
N SER A 20 -11.89 1.68 0.65
CA SER A 20 -11.55 0.32 0.23
C SER A 20 -10.06 0.17 -0.04
N ILE A 21 -9.52 -1.05 0.15
CA ILE A 21 -8.16 -1.37 -0.31
C ILE A 21 -8.24 -1.65 -1.81
N ARG A 22 -7.54 -0.83 -2.60
CA ARG A 22 -7.45 -0.97 -4.06
C ARG A 22 -6.38 -1.96 -4.45
N GLN A 23 -5.20 -1.84 -3.86
CA GLN A 23 -4.06 -2.65 -4.22
C GLN A 23 -3.11 -2.85 -3.05
N VAL A 24 -2.50 -4.02 -2.99
CA VAL A 24 -1.41 -4.35 -2.07
C VAL A 24 -0.28 -4.95 -2.88
N VAL A 25 0.82 -4.21 -3.04
CA VAL A 25 1.99 -4.65 -3.82
C VAL A 25 3.28 -4.47 -3.07
N CYS A 26 4.16 -5.44 -3.25
CA CYS A 26 5.51 -5.36 -2.73
C CYS A 26 6.47 -4.74 -3.76
N ASN A 27 7.53 -4.11 -3.27
CA ASN A 27 8.67 -3.78 -4.11
C ASN A 27 9.37 -5.06 -4.60
N ARG A 28 10.34 -4.92 -5.51
CA ARG A 28 11.07 -6.05 -6.12
C ARG A 28 11.68 -7.01 -5.10
N ASP A 29 12.28 -6.48 -4.03
CA ASP A 29 12.94 -7.27 -2.98
C ASP A 29 11.98 -7.81 -1.92
N LYS A 30 10.69 -7.48 -2.02
CA LYS A 30 9.62 -7.89 -1.09
C LYS A 30 9.85 -7.44 0.35
N LEU A 31 10.60 -6.36 0.52
CA LEU A 31 10.91 -5.75 1.81
C LEU A 31 9.93 -4.63 2.16
N LEU A 32 9.49 -3.89 1.14
CA LEU A 32 8.51 -2.82 1.24
C LEU A 32 7.17 -3.27 0.68
N LEU A 33 6.11 -2.90 1.36
CA LEU A 33 4.74 -3.15 0.97
C LEU A 33 4.02 -1.81 0.81
N ALA A 34 3.49 -1.55 -0.38
CA ALA A 34 2.58 -0.45 -0.65
C ALA A 34 1.14 -0.94 -0.51
N ILE A 35 0.35 -0.21 0.27
CA ILE A 35 -1.10 -0.37 0.38
C ILE A 35 -1.73 0.87 -0.19
N LEU A 36 -2.53 0.69 -1.23
CA LEU A 36 -3.32 1.75 -1.85
C LEU A 36 -4.77 1.64 -1.41
N THR A 37 -5.34 2.75 -0.96
CA THR A 37 -6.79 2.92 -0.76
C THR A 37 -7.33 3.95 -1.76
N ASP A 38 -8.64 4.17 -1.75
CA ASP A 38 -9.31 5.17 -2.60
C ASP A 38 -8.65 6.57 -2.56
N ASP A 39 -8.13 6.97 -1.41
CA ASP A 39 -7.63 8.32 -1.14
C ASP A 39 -6.24 8.36 -0.50
N SER A 40 -5.64 7.22 -0.16
CA SER A 40 -4.37 7.16 0.57
C SER A 40 -3.41 6.10 0.04
N LEU A 41 -2.13 6.33 0.31
CA LEU A 41 -1.04 5.39 0.06
C LEU A 41 -0.26 5.23 1.36
N SER A 42 0.01 3.99 1.78
CA SER A 42 0.90 3.72 2.91
C SER A 42 1.96 2.69 2.55
N ILE A 43 3.19 2.92 3.04
CA ILE A 43 4.33 2.05 2.85
C ILE A 43 4.72 1.43 4.19
N TRP A 44 4.90 0.11 4.18
CA TRP A 44 5.26 -0.70 5.33
C TRP A 44 6.53 -1.49 5.06
N TYR A 45 7.35 -1.65 6.10
CA TYR A 45 8.42 -2.64 6.09
C TYR A 45 7.84 -4.01 6.47
N CYS A 46 8.24 -5.08 5.79
CA CYS A 46 7.67 -6.42 6.00
C CYS A 46 8.22 -7.15 7.25
N LYS A 47 9.47 -6.87 7.66
CA LYS A 47 10.21 -7.68 8.67
C LYS A 47 11.21 -6.83 9.48
N PRO A 48 10.82 -6.19 10.59
CA PRO A 48 9.52 -6.29 11.27
C PRO A 48 8.40 -5.53 10.54
N CYS A 49 7.14 -5.91 10.80
CA CYS A 49 5.96 -5.29 10.18
C CYS A 49 5.74 -3.89 10.78
N VAL A 50 6.26 -2.85 10.14
CA VAL A 50 6.30 -1.49 10.69
C VAL A 50 5.86 -0.48 9.63
N PRO A 51 4.96 0.48 9.95
CA PRO A 51 4.59 1.54 9.03
C PRO A 51 5.78 2.49 8.86
N ILE A 52 6.16 2.79 7.62
CA ILE A 52 7.25 3.71 7.29
C ILE A 52 6.68 5.10 7.03
N VAL A 53 5.70 5.17 6.13
CA VAL A 53 5.06 6.42 5.73
C VAL A 53 3.62 6.17 5.33
N SER A 54 2.78 7.18 5.52
CA SER A 54 1.44 7.21 4.95
C SER A 54 1.12 8.62 4.48
N TYR A 55 0.49 8.69 3.31
CA TYR A 55 0.05 9.91 2.66
C TYR A 55 -1.42 9.75 2.29
N ARG A 56 -2.21 10.77 2.61
CA ARG A 56 -3.65 10.84 2.29
C ARG A 56 -3.92 12.10 1.51
N ARG A 57 -4.63 11.98 0.39
CA ARG A 57 -5.07 13.11 -0.43
C ARG A 57 -6.19 13.88 0.28
N SER A 58 -6.29 15.17 -0.02
CA SER A 58 -7.42 15.98 0.41
C SER A 58 -8.68 15.55 -0.33
N GLN A 59 -9.85 15.79 0.27
CA GLN A 59 -11.13 15.49 -0.38
C GLN A 59 -11.29 16.27 -1.69
N GLU A 60 -10.90 17.55 -1.72
CA GLU A 60 -10.89 18.35 -2.95
C GLU A 60 -10.09 17.68 -4.08
N SER A 61 -8.89 17.16 -3.79
CA SER A 61 -8.09 16.49 -4.81
C SER A 61 -8.74 15.20 -5.33
N VAL A 62 -9.46 14.48 -4.48
CA VAL A 62 -10.17 13.26 -4.88
C VAL A 62 -11.41 13.61 -5.70
N ASP A 63 -12.11 14.69 -5.36
CA ASP A 63 -13.29 15.16 -6.10
C ASP A 63 -12.89 15.70 -7.49
N ASP A 64 -11.74 16.38 -7.58
CA ASP A 64 -11.24 16.98 -8.83
C ASP A 64 -10.62 15.96 -9.80
N VAL A 65 -9.82 15.01 -9.28
CA VAL A 65 -8.98 14.12 -10.11
C VAL A 65 -9.47 12.66 -10.06
N GLY A 66 -10.29 12.32 -9.08
CA GLY A 66 -10.80 10.97 -8.85
C GLY A 66 -10.03 10.17 -7.80
N MET A 67 -10.55 8.98 -7.51
CA MET A 67 -9.97 8.01 -6.57
C MET A 67 -8.68 7.39 -7.12
N ASN A 68 -7.84 6.85 -6.24
CA ASN A 68 -6.68 6.09 -6.66
C ASN A 68 -7.15 4.75 -7.20
N GLU A 69 -6.51 4.28 -8.26
CA GLU A 69 -6.88 2.99 -8.87
C GLU A 69 -5.75 1.98 -8.83
N LEU A 70 -4.50 2.40 -9.10
CA LEU A 70 -3.35 1.51 -9.19
C LEU A 70 -2.11 2.13 -8.54
N VAL A 71 -1.16 1.29 -8.15
CA VAL A 71 0.18 1.72 -7.72
C VAL A 71 1.22 0.78 -8.28
N GLU A 72 2.29 1.33 -8.83
CA GLU A 72 3.39 0.56 -9.39
C GLU A 72 4.74 1.06 -8.87
N TRP A 73 5.58 0.10 -8.47
CA TRP A 73 6.95 0.39 -8.07
C TRP A 73 7.82 0.56 -9.31
N ARG A 74 8.72 1.54 -9.26
CA ARG A 74 9.84 1.56 -10.19
C ARG A 74 10.66 0.26 -9.99
N PRO A 75 11.20 -0.37 -11.05
CA PRO A 75 11.93 -1.64 -10.92
C PRO A 75 13.16 -1.63 -10.00
N ASP A 76 13.73 -0.46 -9.72
CA ASP A 76 14.83 -0.25 -8.78
C ASP A 76 14.36 0.04 -7.33
N SER A 77 13.04 0.02 -7.08
CA SER A 77 12.38 0.33 -5.81
C SER A 77 12.62 1.76 -5.27
N SER A 78 13.19 2.67 -6.05
CA SER A 78 13.50 4.03 -5.59
C SER A 78 12.29 4.96 -5.55
N MET A 79 11.28 4.66 -6.36
CA MET A 79 10.08 5.48 -6.54
C MET A 79 8.87 4.60 -6.80
N LEU A 80 7.69 5.22 -6.71
CA LEU A 80 6.41 4.64 -7.06
C LEU A 80 5.57 5.66 -7.81
N VAL A 81 4.60 5.18 -8.57
CA VAL A 81 3.56 5.98 -9.20
C VAL A 81 2.20 5.48 -8.73
N VAL A 82 1.28 6.40 -8.49
CA VAL A 82 -0.13 6.17 -8.17
C VAL A 82 -0.96 6.83 -9.25
#